data_AF-A0A261C402-F1
#
_entry.id   AF-A0A261C402-F1
#
_cell.length_a   1.000
_cell.length_b   1.000
_cell.length_c   1.000
_cell.angle_alpha   90.00
_cell.angle_beta   90.00
_cell.angle_gamma   90.00
#
_symmetry.space_group_name_H-M   'P 1'
#
loop_
_entity.id
_entity.type
_entity.pdbx_description
1 polymer ?
#
loop_
_entity_poly.entity_id
_entity_poly.type
_entity_poly.pdbx_seq_one_letter_code
_entity_poly.pdbx_strand_id
1 'polypeptide(L)'
;MEEKTVTVCGEMVRSLDANGKEMVIRREVSLTETRESSLKVEIPSEDVNEDSESSTVKKIEEPSVTSVESIEIPVVKKDSLDSPSGSTSRAGSSVSATASPMHRNTTSQHGGLFVSAPGKIILFGEHAVVYGRTAIAGSIDLRTYVSLYTSADGRIYLSLPDLGVEKTWMLKDLLKAADRLAAEYPIEEDQPPSLEILVPIARKLSGSCEDQCGVQHLAILAFWYLLLGVAHRKRDLLAVKATVRFKLPSCVGLGSSGAYCVCIATSLLQTAGLIPPPTIVADEQGNLTWEEEHLDMIRKWATAAESLIHGRASGLDAAVCTFGGVASFKPGHPIEHLKNLPDLRVILVNSKVERNTARMVQTVKERLKKFPEVVDAMFGSIDAISLDAAKILHRPLLEENGGGDSASTVQENGLGPFGGNMVEQDHHSLQPTRTGSVRSSSLSSYVGGGKRNSSASVISATSEKGENVDTFSKLNDLCRINNQLLIALGVGHPKVDLICTTLARYGIHPKMTGAGGGGSVFAFLKPNTPQTLLDMIDGELRGHGFEVWQPPLGGPGVVEHQTRPELFQTPVSSTQCSTPASKHK
;
A
#
# COMPACT_ATOMS: atom_id res chain seq x y z
N MET A 1 34.53 33.01 3.34
CA MET A 1 33.93 31.73 3.80
C MET A 1 34.99 30.67 3.63
N GLU A 2 35.12 29.71 4.55
CA GLU A 2 36.00 28.55 4.35
C GLU A 2 35.20 27.41 3.71
N GLU A 3 35.65 26.89 2.56
CA GLU A 3 35.16 25.62 2.06
C GLU A 3 35.76 24.47 2.86
N LYS A 4 34.92 23.60 3.43
CA LYS A 4 35.37 22.35 4.05
C LYS A 4 35.03 21.17 3.16
N THR A 5 35.95 20.86 2.24
CA THR A 5 35.94 19.60 1.50
C THR A 5 36.24 18.43 2.45
N VAL A 6 35.26 17.56 2.66
CA VAL A 6 35.41 16.35 3.49
C VAL A 6 35.66 15.14 2.58
N THR A 7 36.93 14.74 2.47
CA THR A 7 37.32 13.54 1.70
C THR A 7 36.96 12.27 2.45
N VAL A 8 35.91 11.58 2.01
CA VAL A 8 35.57 10.25 2.53
C VAL A 8 36.42 9.19 1.82
N CYS A 9 37.07 8.30 2.57
CA CYS A 9 37.83 7.20 1.99
C CYS A 9 36.89 6.15 1.37
N GLY A 10 36.83 6.12 0.03
CA GLY A 10 36.03 5.16 -0.72
C GLY A 10 36.62 3.74 -0.76
N GLU A 11 35.75 2.76 -0.96
CA GLU A 11 36.08 1.34 -1.02
C GLU A 11 37.02 0.98 -2.19
N MET A 12 37.81 -0.08 -1.99
CA MET A 12 38.62 -0.70 -3.05
C MET A 12 37.84 -1.83 -3.71
N VAL A 13 37.33 -1.59 -4.93
CA VAL A 13 36.66 -2.63 -5.71
C VAL A 13 37.69 -3.37 -6.56
N ARG A 14 37.72 -4.69 -6.46
CA ARG A 14 38.52 -5.54 -7.35
C ARG A 14 37.68 -5.94 -8.56
N SER A 15 38.26 -5.83 -9.75
CA SER A 15 37.67 -6.29 -11.01
C SER A 15 38.72 -7.04 -11.81
N LEU A 16 38.28 -7.96 -12.66
CA LEU A 16 39.13 -8.48 -13.74
C LEU A 16 38.97 -7.56 -14.97
N ASP A 17 40.04 -7.39 -15.74
CA ASP A 17 39.98 -6.76 -17.06
C ASP A 17 39.52 -7.75 -18.15
N ALA A 18 39.39 -7.28 -19.40
CA ALA A 18 38.94 -8.11 -20.52
C ALA A 18 39.92 -9.25 -20.90
N ASN A 19 41.13 -9.28 -20.32
CA ASN A 19 42.14 -10.32 -20.48
C ASN A 19 42.28 -11.20 -19.22
N GLY A 20 41.41 -11.03 -18.22
CA GLY A 20 41.43 -11.81 -16.98
C GLY A 20 42.48 -11.37 -15.96
N LYS A 21 43.01 -10.15 -16.05
CA LYS A 21 44.00 -9.62 -15.09
C LYS A 21 43.31 -8.81 -13.99
N GLU A 22 43.70 -9.05 -12.73
CA GLU A 22 43.12 -8.36 -11.57
C GLU A 22 43.56 -6.89 -11.51
N MET A 23 42.58 -5.99 -11.49
CA MET A 23 42.73 -4.54 -11.29
C MET A 23 42.00 -4.12 -10.00
N VAL A 24 42.65 -3.25 -9.23
CA VAL A 24 42.03 -2.57 -8.09
C VAL A 24 41.63 -1.17 -8.52
N ILE A 25 40.33 -0.87 -8.47
CA ILE A 25 39.77 0.44 -8.84
C ILE A 25 39.36 1.16 -7.55
N ARG A 26 40.01 2.28 -7.27
CA ARG A 26 39.64 3.19 -6.17
C ARG A 26 38.53 4.12 -6.64
N ARG A 27 37.42 4.19 -5.91
CA ARG A 27 36.27 5.03 -6.26
C ARG A 27 36.17 6.19 -5.28
N GLU A 28 36.60 7.37 -5.70
CA GLU A 28 36.51 8.59 -4.89
C GLU A 28 35.18 9.33 -5.17
N VAL A 29 34.56 9.85 -4.11
CA VAL A 29 33.29 10.59 -4.17
C VAL A 29 33.44 11.85 -3.35
N SER A 30 33.48 13.00 -4.02
CA SER A 30 33.52 14.33 -3.40
C SER A 30 32.11 14.91 -3.30
N LEU A 31 31.72 15.34 -2.09
CA LEU A 31 30.52 16.13 -1.85
C LEU A 31 30.92 17.58 -1.56
N THR A 32 30.27 18.52 -2.25
CA THR A 32 30.41 19.97 -2.05
C THR A 32 29.06 20.53 -1.64
N GLU A 33 28.99 21.19 -0.49
CA GLU A 33 27.75 21.69 0.11
C GLU A 33 27.70 23.22 0.04
N THR A 34 26.83 23.76 -0.81
CA THR A 34 26.64 25.21 -0.97
C THR A 34 25.55 25.73 -0.04
N ARG A 35 25.92 26.56 0.93
CA ARG A 35 24.97 27.30 1.78
C ARG A 35 24.50 28.57 1.06
N GLU A 36 23.22 28.65 0.73
CA GLU A 36 22.59 29.94 0.44
C GLU A 36 22.39 30.72 1.75
N SER A 37 22.71 32.02 1.73
CA SER A 37 22.53 32.94 2.85
C SER A 37 21.86 34.22 2.37
N SER A 38 20.71 34.56 2.94
CA SER A 38 19.91 35.72 2.55
C SER A 38 20.71 37.02 2.64
N LEU A 39 20.83 37.74 1.52
CA LEU A 39 21.41 39.08 1.44
C LEU A 39 20.37 40.06 0.89
N LYS A 40 20.09 41.11 1.67
CA LYS A 40 19.49 42.33 1.12
C LYS A 40 20.52 43.01 0.22
N VAL A 41 20.08 43.50 -0.94
CA VAL A 41 20.86 44.41 -1.78
C VAL A 41 19.95 45.58 -2.16
N GLU A 42 20.28 46.77 -1.66
CA GLU A 42 19.75 48.03 -2.17
C GLU A 42 20.55 48.43 -3.42
N ILE A 43 19.89 48.99 -4.44
CA ILE A 43 20.53 49.53 -5.64
C ILE A 43 19.94 50.94 -5.90
N PRO A 44 20.73 51.97 -6.27
CA PRO A 44 20.27 53.36 -6.31
C PRO A 44 19.50 53.74 -7.59
N SER A 45 19.04 54.99 -7.60
CA SER A 45 18.34 55.70 -8.68
C SER A 45 19.30 56.35 -9.71
N GLU A 46 18.71 57.14 -10.63
CA GLU A 46 19.34 57.98 -11.69
C GLU A 46 19.68 57.19 -12.99
N ASP A 47 19.34 57.66 -14.21
CA ASP A 47 18.62 58.90 -14.57
C ASP A 47 17.92 58.93 -15.95
N VAL A 48 16.87 59.77 -16.04
CA VAL A 48 16.34 60.56 -17.19
C VAL A 48 15.96 59.91 -18.55
N ASN A 49 14.66 60.07 -18.90
CA ASN A 49 13.95 60.47 -20.16
C ASN A 49 14.56 60.19 -21.57
N GLU A 50 13.82 60.07 -22.69
CA GLU A 50 12.42 60.37 -23.12
C GLU A 50 12.13 59.49 -24.38
N ASP A 51 10.97 59.34 -25.05
CA ASP A 51 9.61 59.94 -25.04
C ASP A 51 8.60 58.93 -25.69
N SER A 52 7.29 59.27 -25.73
CA SER A 52 6.19 58.88 -26.67
C SER A 52 6.00 57.43 -27.21
N GLU A 53 4.78 56.88 -27.36
CA GLU A 53 3.42 57.34 -27.06
C GLU A 53 2.41 56.15 -26.93
N SER A 54 1.18 56.44 -26.48
CA SER A 54 -0.06 55.63 -26.60
C SER A 54 -0.24 54.31 -25.79
N SER A 55 -1.00 54.43 -24.68
CA SER A 55 -2.34 53.86 -24.43
C SER A 55 -2.65 52.37 -24.80
N THR A 56 -3.41 51.56 -24.04
CA THR A 56 -4.18 51.73 -22.79
C THR A 56 -4.29 50.36 -22.06
N VAL A 57 -4.20 50.33 -20.73
CA VAL A 57 -4.52 49.14 -19.89
C VAL A 57 -5.58 49.51 -18.85
N LYS A 58 -6.56 48.62 -18.61
CA LYS A 58 -7.50 48.74 -17.48
C LYS A 58 -7.14 47.78 -16.34
N LYS A 59 -7.30 48.30 -15.13
CA LYS A 59 -6.97 47.70 -13.82
C LYS A 59 -8.27 47.26 -13.10
N ILE A 60 -8.18 46.24 -12.24
CA ILE A 60 -8.93 45.94 -10.99
C ILE A 60 -8.29 44.63 -10.49
N GLU A 61 -7.46 44.58 -9.44
CA GLU A 61 -7.55 44.98 -8.01
C GLU A 61 -8.01 43.85 -7.07
N GLU A 62 -7.09 43.47 -6.19
CA GLU A 62 -7.31 42.61 -5.01
C GLU A 62 -7.77 43.47 -3.81
N PRO A 63 -8.56 42.93 -2.87
CA PRO A 63 -8.83 43.56 -1.58
C PRO A 63 -7.82 43.13 -0.50
N SER A 64 -7.40 44.09 0.34
CA SER A 64 -6.45 43.88 1.45
C SER A 64 -7.15 43.74 2.82
N VAL A 65 -6.38 43.36 3.83
CA VAL A 65 -6.84 43.08 5.21
C VAL A 65 -6.98 44.36 6.05
N THR A 66 -8.05 44.45 6.84
CA THR A 66 -8.11 45.27 8.08
C THR A 66 -8.77 44.49 9.23
N SER A 67 -8.49 44.91 10.46
CA SER A 67 -8.78 44.16 11.70
C SER A 67 -9.43 45.04 12.77
N VAL A 68 -10.48 44.56 13.46
CA VAL A 68 -10.98 45.22 14.69
C VAL A 68 -11.56 44.23 15.71
N GLU A 69 -11.12 44.39 16.96
CA GLU A 69 -11.78 44.16 18.27
C GLU A 69 -12.37 42.80 18.72
N SER A 70 -12.42 42.69 20.05
CA SER A 70 -12.80 41.51 20.85
C SER A 70 -14.17 41.70 21.52
N ILE A 71 -14.90 40.61 21.78
CA ILE A 71 -16.12 40.64 22.61
C ILE A 71 -16.10 39.47 23.62
N GLU A 72 -16.11 39.79 24.92
CA GLU A 72 -16.33 38.86 26.02
C GLU A 72 -17.79 38.91 26.51
N ILE A 73 -18.51 37.78 26.58
CA ILE A 73 -19.71 37.62 27.42
C ILE A 73 -19.93 36.11 27.72
N PRO A 74 -20.54 35.71 28.86
CA PRO A 74 -19.98 35.83 30.21
C PRO A 74 -19.92 34.50 31.00
N VAL A 75 -19.18 34.48 32.11
CA VAL A 75 -19.36 33.48 33.18
C VAL A 75 -20.54 33.87 34.07
N VAL A 76 -21.44 32.91 34.37
CA VAL A 76 -22.53 33.10 35.35
C VAL A 76 -22.32 32.18 36.55
N LYS A 77 -22.11 32.78 37.72
CA LYS A 77 -22.32 32.13 39.03
C LYS A 77 -23.75 32.39 39.50
N LYS A 78 -24.31 31.47 40.29
CA LYS A 78 -25.36 31.81 41.26
C LYS A 78 -25.31 30.87 42.46
N ASP A 79 -25.60 31.41 43.63
CA ASP A 79 -25.33 30.76 44.91
C ASP A 79 -26.50 29.90 45.45
N SER A 80 -26.15 29.18 46.52
CA SER A 80 -26.94 28.26 47.35
C SER A 80 -28.33 28.73 47.82
N LEU A 81 -29.21 27.76 48.13
CA LEU A 81 -29.64 27.52 49.52
C LEU A 81 -30.41 26.19 49.74
N ASP A 82 -30.57 25.87 51.04
CA ASP A 82 -31.44 24.89 51.68
C ASP A 82 -31.22 23.37 51.58
N SER A 83 -31.56 22.73 52.69
CA SER A 83 -31.62 21.28 52.99
C SER A 83 -32.92 21.05 53.80
N PRO A 84 -33.39 19.80 54.04
CA PRO A 84 -32.92 19.13 55.27
C PRO A 84 -32.95 17.58 55.29
N SER A 85 -32.26 17.03 56.30
CA SER A 85 -32.54 15.78 57.03
C SER A 85 -32.54 14.41 56.31
N GLY A 86 -31.80 13.46 56.90
CA GLY A 86 -31.78 12.03 56.51
C GLY A 86 -30.58 11.31 57.15
N SER A 87 -30.69 10.91 58.42
CA SER A 87 -29.53 10.58 59.27
C SER A 87 -29.29 9.08 59.52
N THR A 88 -28.06 8.80 60.00
CA THR A 88 -27.53 7.55 60.59
C THR A 88 -26.97 6.50 59.61
N SER A 89 -25.95 5.70 59.97
CA SER A 89 -25.25 5.54 61.26
C SER A 89 -23.72 5.43 61.12
N ARG A 90 -22.99 5.42 62.25
CA ARG A 90 -21.52 5.32 62.31
C ARG A 90 -21.06 3.88 62.59
N ALA A 91 -19.96 3.48 61.95
CA ALA A 91 -18.93 2.63 62.57
C ALA A 91 -17.57 3.04 62.00
N GLY A 92 -16.53 3.10 62.83
CA GLY A 92 -15.19 3.51 62.41
C GLY A 92 -14.12 2.66 63.07
N SER A 93 -13.22 2.12 62.24
CA SER A 93 -12.03 1.40 62.66
C SER A 93 -10.85 1.88 61.81
N SER A 94 -9.78 2.31 62.46
CA SER A 94 -8.51 2.58 61.78
C SER A 94 -7.69 1.29 61.67
N VAL A 95 -6.88 1.15 60.61
CA VAL A 95 -5.51 0.59 60.63
C VAL A 95 -4.91 0.61 59.21
N SER A 96 -3.60 0.90 59.17
CA SER A 96 -2.64 0.88 58.05
C SER A 96 -3.06 0.25 56.71
N ALA A 97 -2.98 1.05 55.63
CA ALA A 97 -3.13 0.59 54.25
C ALA A 97 -1.79 0.11 53.66
N THR A 98 -1.56 -1.21 53.66
CA THR A 98 -0.46 -1.85 52.91
C THR A 98 -1.00 -2.45 51.61
N ALA A 99 -1.08 -1.62 50.57
CA ALA A 99 -1.54 -2.06 49.25
C ALA A 99 -0.45 -2.92 48.56
N SER A 100 -0.69 -4.23 48.49
CA SER A 100 0.15 -5.15 47.70
C SER A 100 -0.05 -4.93 46.18
N PRO A 101 0.95 -5.22 45.32
CA PRO A 101 0.84 -4.95 43.89
C PRO A 101 -0.27 -5.77 43.22
N MET A 102 -1.10 -5.11 42.40
CA MET A 102 -2.09 -5.79 41.56
C MET A 102 -1.41 -6.59 40.43
N HIS A 103 -1.89 -7.82 40.19
CA HIS A 103 -1.40 -8.66 39.09
C HIS A 103 -1.70 -8.03 37.71
N ARG A 104 -0.67 -7.88 36.86
CA ARG A 104 -0.83 -7.62 35.42
C ARG A 104 -1.35 -8.89 34.72
N ASN A 105 -2.66 -9.02 34.54
CA ASN A 105 -3.27 -10.05 33.69
C ASN A 105 -3.51 -9.52 32.26
N THR A 106 -2.43 -9.31 31.50
CA THR A 106 -2.47 -8.99 30.06
C THR A 106 -1.39 -9.73 29.26
N THR A 107 -1.29 -11.04 29.48
CA THR A 107 -0.63 -11.98 28.57
C THR A 107 -1.64 -13.02 28.10
N SER A 108 -1.67 -13.31 26.80
CA SER A 108 -2.36 -14.49 26.30
C SER A 108 -1.76 -15.75 26.93
N GLN A 109 -2.57 -16.78 27.15
CA GLN A 109 -2.15 -17.97 27.92
C GLN A 109 -1.05 -18.83 27.24
N HIS A 110 -0.56 -18.41 26.07
CA HIS A 110 0.48 -19.09 25.29
C HIS A 110 1.75 -18.24 25.04
N GLY A 111 1.98 -17.21 25.87
CA GLY A 111 3.33 -16.74 26.22
C GLY A 111 4.13 -15.96 25.16
N GLY A 112 3.55 -15.66 24.00
CA GLY A 112 4.19 -14.86 22.95
C GLY A 112 3.17 -14.23 22.01
N LEU A 113 3.54 -13.09 21.42
CA LEU A 113 2.74 -12.33 20.46
C LEU A 113 3.03 -12.81 19.03
N PHE A 114 1.99 -13.02 18.23
CA PHE A 114 2.09 -13.48 16.84
C PHE A 114 1.36 -12.53 15.89
N VAL A 115 2.09 -11.63 15.23
CA VAL A 115 1.52 -10.62 14.31
C VAL A 115 1.85 -10.99 12.86
N SER A 116 0.97 -10.65 11.93
CA SER A 116 1.27 -10.75 10.49
C SER A 116 0.61 -9.63 9.68
N ALA A 117 1.25 -9.24 8.58
CA ALA A 117 0.74 -8.27 7.62
C ALA A 117 0.86 -8.86 6.20
N PRO A 118 -0.12 -8.60 5.31
CA PRO A 118 -0.08 -9.09 3.94
C PRO A 118 1.08 -8.46 3.16
N GLY A 119 1.43 -9.07 2.02
CA GLY A 119 2.21 -8.36 1.02
C GLY A 119 1.37 -7.28 0.33
N LYS A 120 1.99 -6.52 -0.57
CA LYS A 120 1.31 -5.55 -1.43
C LYS A 120 1.67 -5.76 -2.90
N ILE A 121 0.67 -5.66 -3.77
CA ILE A 121 0.84 -5.65 -5.23
C ILE A 121 0.30 -4.34 -5.81
N ILE A 122 0.93 -3.81 -6.87
CA ILE A 122 0.35 -2.70 -7.63
C ILE A 122 -0.54 -3.31 -8.72
N LEU A 123 -1.82 -2.93 -8.73
CA LEU A 123 -2.77 -3.37 -9.74
C LEU A 123 -2.67 -2.48 -10.97
N PHE A 124 -2.68 -1.16 -10.78
CA PHE A 124 -2.60 -0.15 -11.85
C PHE A 124 -1.86 1.11 -11.35
N GLY A 125 -1.38 1.94 -12.27
CA GLY A 125 -0.67 3.19 -11.96
C GLY A 125 0.86 3.12 -11.84
N GLU A 126 1.48 2.00 -12.23
CA GLU A 126 2.95 1.88 -12.24
C GLU A 126 3.63 3.01 -13.02
N HIS A 127 4.70 3.55 -12.43
CA HIS A 127 5.47 4.74 -12.86
C HIS A 127 4.67 6.05 -12.93
N ALA A 128 3.47 6.05 -13.53
CA ALA A 128 2.61 7.22 -13.67
C ALA A 128 2.30 7.91 -12.32
N VAL A 129 2.17 7.14 -11.23
CA VAL A 129 1.99 7.67 -9.87
C VAL A 129 3.13 8.56 -9.38
N VAL A 130 4.36 8.40 -9.89
CA VAL A 130 5.50 9.28 -9.57
C VAL A 130 5.31 10.68 -10.19
N TYR A 131 4.44 10.79 -11.20
CA TYR A 131 4.12 11.99 -11.96
C TYR A 131 2.70 12.51 -11.64
N GLY A 132 2.21 12.29 -10.42
CA GLY A 132 0.95 12.86 -9.92
C GLY A 132 -0.34 12.15 -10.36
N ARG A 133 -0.22 11.01 -11.06
CA ARG A 133 -1.36 10.19 -11.49
C ARG A 133 -1.83 9.22 -10.39
N THR A 134 -2.96 8.58 -10.62
CA THR A 134 -3.61 7.64 -9.71
C THR A 134 -3.00 6.23 -9.84
N ALA A 135 -2.80 5.55 -8.72
CA ALA A 135 -2.47 4.13 -8.65
C ALA A 135 -3.45 3.36 -7.77
N ILE A 136 -3.62 2.08 -8.07
CA ILE A 136 -4.32 1.12 -7.22
C ILE A 136 -3.32 0.09 -6.72
N ALA A 137 -3.33 -0.17 -5.42
CA ALA A 137 -2.60 -1.27 -4.81
C ALA A 137 -3.53 -2.15 -3.98
N GLY A 138 -3.29 -3.46 -3.99
CA GLY A 138 -4.04 -4.45 -3.21
C GLY A 138 -3.16 -5.18 -2.22
N SER A 139 -3.73 -5.56 -1.08
CA SER A 139 -3.15 -6.55 -0.19
C SER A 139 -3.14 -7.90 -0.89
N ILE A 140 -2.11 -8.72 -0.65
CA ILE A 140 -1.98 -10.06 -1.23
C ILE A 140 -1.57 -11.03 -0.12
N ASP A 141 -2.21 -12.20 -0.04
CA ASP A 141 -2.05 -13.13 1.09
C ASP A 141 -0.72 -13.94 1.05
N LEU A 142 0.36 -13.19 1.06
CA LEU A 142 1.74 -13.62 1.02
C LEU A 142 2.46 -12.93 2.17
N ARG A 143 1.93 -13.19 3.38
CA ARG A 143 2.14 -12.40 4.59
C ARG A 143 3.58 -12.50 5.11
N THR A 144 4.03 -11.42 5.74
CA THR A 144 5.15 -11.44 6.69
C THR A 144 4.61 -11.76 8.07
N TYR A 145 5.33 -12.56 8.84
CA TYR A 145 4.95 -12.98 10.19
C TYR A 145 6.05 -12.61 11.19
N VAL A 146 5.66 -12.08 12.34
CA VAL A 146 6.52 -11.80 13.49
C VAL A 146 6.04 -12.61 14.69
N SER A 147 6.96 -13.31 15.35
CA SER A 147 6.75 -13.86 16.68
C SER A 147 7.63 -13.09 17.65
N LEU A 148 7.02 -12.42 18.63
CA LEU A 148 7.70 -11.58 19.61
C LEU A 148 7.42 -12.08 21.04
N TYR A 149 8.49 -12.33 21.78
CA TYR A 149 8.45 -12.70 23.20
C TYR A 149 9.11 -11.60 24.03
N THR A 150 8.59 -11.31 25.21
CA THR A 150 9.34 -10.56 26.23
C THR A 150 10.29 -11.49 26.97
N SER A 151 11.40 -10.94 27.47
CA SER A 151 12.47 -11.68 28.14
C SER A 151 12.97 -10.92 29.37
N ALA A 152 13.21 -11.68 30.44
CA ALA A 152 13.82 -11.22 31.69
C ALA A 152 15.36 -11.29 31.67
N ASP A 153 15.99 -11.86 30.63
CA ASP A 153 17.44 -12.00 30.53
C ASP A 153 18.20 -10.69 30.18
N GLY A 154 17.46 -9.60 29.96
CA GLY A 154 18.01 -8.28 29.62
C GLY A 154 18.63 -8.19 28.23
N ARG A 155 18.31 -9.12 27.31
CA ARG A 155 18.88 -9.16 25.96
C ARG A 155 17.81 -9.00 24.88
N ILE A 156 18.08 -8.10 23.95
CA ILE A 156 17.26 -7.84 22.76
C ILE A 156 17.77 -8.78 21.66
N TYR A 157 16.90 -9.62 21.11
CA TYR A 157 17.23 -10.56 20.03
C TYR A 157 16.42 -10.22 18.78
N LEU A 158 17.09 -10.22 17.62
CA LEU A 158 16.46 -10.17 16.30
C LEU A 158 16.97 -11.36 15.47
N SER A 159 16.04 -12.19 15.01
CA SER A 159 16.32 -13.29 14.06
C SER A 159 15.45 -13.11 12.81
N LEU A 160 16.11 -13.03 11.65
CA LEU A 160 15.51 -13.01 10.32
C LEU A 160 16.09 -14.21 9.52
N PRO A 161 15.64 -15.45 9.77
CA PRO A 161 16.26 -16.65 9.19
C PRO A 161 16.28 -16.63 7.66
N ASP A 162 15.20 -16.14 7.04
CA ASP A 162 15.07 -16.06 5.57
C ASP A 162 15.99 -14.98 4.94
N LEU A 163 16.68 -14.17 5.76
CA LEU A 163 17.74 -13.22 5.37
C LEU A 163 19.12 -13.57 5.97
N GLY A 164 19.25 -14.68 6.70
CA GLY A 164 20.49 -15.10 7.38
C GLY A 164 20.96 -14.16 8.50
N VAL A 165 20.06 -13.36 9.10
CA VAL A 165 20.43 -12.41 10.17
C VAL A 165 20.08 -12.97 11.53
N GLU A 166 21.07 -13.12 12.41
CA GLU A 166 20.86 -13.23 13.86
C GLU A 166 21.70 -12.17 14.59
N LYS A 167 21.07 -11.42 15.49
CA LYS A 167 21.72 -10.37 16.29
C LYS A 167 21.17 -10.36 17.72
N THR A 168 22.06 -10.03 18.66
CA THR A 168 21.76 -9.90 20.09
C THR A 168 22.41 -8.64 20.64
N TRP A 169 21.67 -7.85 21.41
CA TRP A 169 22.15 -6.64 22.08
C TRP A 169 21.66 -6.57 23.53
N MET A 170 22.19 -5.66 24.35
CA MET A 170 21.81 -5.52 25.76
C MET A 170 20.75 -4.43 25.96
N LEU A 171 19.65 -4.74 26.66
CA LEU A 171 18.57 -3.80 26.97
C LEU A 171 19.08 -2.53 27.68
N LYS A 172 20.06 -2.68 28.58
CA LYS A 172 20.70 -1.59 29.32
C LYS A 172 21.27 -0.48 28.41
N ASP A 173 21.62 -0.78 27.17
CA ASP A 173 22.25 0.16 26.24
C ASP A 173 21.22 0.82 25.30
N LEU A 174 20.06 0.17 25.06
CA LEU A 174 18.85 0.82 24.56
C LEU A 174 18.33 1.87 25.56
N LEU A 175 18.17 1.49 26.84
CA LEU A 175 17.62 2.37 27.88
C LEU A 175 18.48 3.65 28.06
N LYS A 176 19.81 3.52 28.15
CA LYS A 176 20.73 4.68 28.20
C LYS A 176 20.63 5.61 26.99
N ALA A 177 20.23 5.09 25.82
CA ALA A 177 20.05 5.91 24.62
C ALA A 177 18.69 6.63 24.66
N ALA A 178 17.63 5.92 25.07
CA ALA A 178 16.30 6.49 25.27
C ALA A 178 16.28 7.59 26.37
N ASP A 179 17.02 7.41 27.46
CA ASP A 179 17.12 8.41 28.53
C ASP A 179 17.79 9.71 28.09
N ARG A 180 18.79 9.64 27.19
CA ARG A 180 19.41 10.84 26.59
C ARG A 180 18.47 11.51 25.61
N LEU A 181 17.86 10.72 24.72
CA LEU A 181 16.88 11.18 23.74
C LEU A 181 15.71 11.90 24.43
N ALA A 182 15.21 11.38 25.55
CA ALA A 182 14.15 11.99 26.36
C ALA A 182 14.61 13.11 27.31
N ALA A 183 15.89 13.47 27.32
CA ALA A 183 16.43 14.66 27.99
C ALA A 183 16.76 15.79 27.00
N GLU A 184 17.11 15.42 25.77
CA GLU A 184 17.49 16.34 24.69
C GLU A 184 16.29 16.74 23.79
N TYR A 185 15.26 15.89 23.69
CA TYR A 185 14.13 16.08 22.77
C TYR A 185 12.77 15.78 23.46
N PRO A 186 11.73 16.60 23.20
CA PRO A 186 10.38 16.35 23.69
C PRO A 186 9.71 15.19 22.95
N ILE A 187 8.77 14.51 23.62
CA ILE A 187 7.97 13.43 23.05
C ILE A 187 6.75 14.03 22.34
N GLU A 188 6.62 13.79 21.04
CA GLU A 188 5.37 13.96 20.30
C GLU A 188 4.54 12.67 20.39
N GLU A 189 3.28 12.74 20.86
CA GLU A 189 2.44 11.56 21.09
C GLU A 189 1.72 11.06 19.84
N ASP A 190 1.38 11.91 18.87
CA ASP A 190 0.63 11.52 17.66
C ASP A 190 1.50 11.08 16.47
N GLN A 191 2.81 11.34 16.53
CA GLN A 191 3.73 11.17 15.41
C GLN A 191 4.92 10.23 15.71
N PRO A 192 5.42 9.48 14.71
CA PRO A 192 6.61 8.66 14.86
C PRO A 192 7.85 9.56 14.97
N PRO A 193 8.86 9.23 15.81
CA PRO A 193 9.96 10.15 16.07
C PRO A 193 10.81 10.45 14.82
N SER A 194 11.40 11.66 14.75
CA SER A 194 12.17 12.10 13.58
C SER A 194 13.31 11.13 13.21
N LEU A 195 13.38 10.78 11.93
CA LEU A 195 14.42 9.92 11.37
C LEU A 195 15.81 10.54 11.55
N GLU A 196 15.92 11.87 11.43
CA GLU A 196 17.19 12.61 11.53
C GLU A 196 17.83 12.46 12.92
N ILE A 197 17.00 12.35 13.96
CA ILE A 197 17.42 12.24 15.36
C ILE A 197 17.72 10.77 15.73
N LEU A 198 16.81 9.85 15.38
CA LEU A 198 16.94 8.45 15.81
C LEU A 198 17.90 7.63 14.95
N VAL A 199 18.05 7.90 13.65
CA VAL A 199 18.90 7.08 12.75
C VAL A 199 20.40 7.12 13.13
N PRO A 200 21.01 8.26 13.50
CA PRO A 200 22.38 8.28 14.01
C PRO A 200 22.57 7.42 15.27
N ILE A 201 21.59 7.43 16.17
CA ILE A 201 21.59 6.64 17.41
C ILE A 201 21.41 5.15 17.08
N ALA A 202 20.41 4.81 16.26
CA ALA A 202 20.13 3.45 15.79
C ALA A 202 21.35 2.80 15.11
N ARG A 203 22.01 3.53 14.21
CA ARG A 203 23.24 3.08 13.52
C ARG A 203 24.42 2.87 14.49
N LYS A 204 24.50 3.67 15.56
CA LYS A 204 25.52 3.52 16.60
C LYS A 204 25.25 2.30 17.51
N LEU A 205 23.99 1.97 17.76
CA LEU A 205 23.58 0.81 18.57
C LEU A 205 23.57 -0.51 17.77
N SER A 206 23.27 -0.47 16.47
CA SER A 206 23.36 -1.66 15.60
C SER A 206 24.78 -2.21 15.50
N GLY A 207 25.77 -1.33 15.63
CA GLY A 207 27.20 -1.62 15.47
C GLY A 207 27.65 -1.62 14.00
N SER A 208 28.96 -1.60 13.78
CA SER A 208 29.56 -1.91 12.48
C SER A 208 29.51 -3.42 12.23
N CYS A 209 29.23 -3.80 10.99
CA CYS A 209 29.29 -5.18 10.50
C CYS A 209 29.66 -5.13 9.01
N GLU A 210 30.91 -5.43 8.70
CA GLU A 210 31.46 -5.39 7.34
C GLU A 210 30.88 -6.54 6.48
N ASP A 211 30.41 -7.63 7.11
CA ASP A 211 29.82 -8.80 6.45
C ASP A 211 28.33 -8.66 6.06
N GLN A 212 27.67 -7.52 6.37
CA GLN A 212 26.23 -7.36 6.10
C GLN A 212 25.96 -6.83 4.69
N CYS A 213 25.05 -7.48 3.96
CA CYS A 213 24.51 -6.89 2.73
C CYS A 213 23.56 -5.72 3.07
N GLY A 214 23.40 -4.77 2.14
CA GLY A 214 22.62 -3.55 2.40
C GLY A 214 21.18 -3.81 2.88
N VAL A 215 20.52 -4.86 2.39
CA VAL A 215 19.15 -5.24 2.81
C VAL A 215 19.12 -5.66 4.28
N GLN A 216 20.11 -6.43 4.76
CA GLN A 216 20.23 -6.85 6.15
C GLN A 216 20.46 -5.64 7.07
N HIS A 217 21.37 -4.75 6.68
CA HIS A 217 21.67 -3.53 7.45
C HIS A 217 20.43 -2.63 7.59
N LEU A 218 19.69 -2.41 6.49
CA LEU A 218 18.48 -1.60 6.50
C LEU A 218 17.35 -2.22 7.32
N ALA A 219 17.18 -3.54 7.29
CA ALA A 219 16.20 -4.24 8.14
C ALA A 219 16.54 -4.09 9.64
N ILE A 220 17.82 -4.24 10.02
CA ILE A 220 18.31 -4.03 11.39
C ILE A 220 18.12 -2.57 11.82
N LEU A 221 18.42 -1.61 10.93
CA LEU A 221 18.29 -0.18 11.21
C LEU A 221 16.83 0.24 11.42
N ALA A 222 15.91 -0.29 10.61
CA ALA A 222 14.46 -0.08 10.77
C ALA A 222 13.91 -0.69 12.07
N PHE A 223 14.38 -1.88 12.47
CA PHE A 223 14.05 -2.46 13.78
C PHE A 223 14.54 -1.58 14.94
N TRP A 224 15.80 -1.12 14.87
CA TRP A 224 16.37 -0.24 15.90
C TRP A 224 15.67 1.11 15.99
N TYR A 225 15.27 1.70 14.85
CA TYR A 225 14.47 2.93 14.82
C TYR A 225 13.14 2.76 15.55
N LEU A 226 12.36 1.72 15.22
CA LEU A 226 11.08 1.43 15.86
C LEU A 226 11.26 1.15 17.37
N LEU A 227 12.27 0.35 17.75
CA LEU A 227 12.55 0.02 19.15
C LEU A 227 13.01 1.23 19.97
N LEU A 228 13.85 2.12 19.41
CA LEU A 228 14.23 3.39 20.04
C LEU A 228 13.03 4.31 20.22
N GLY A 229 12.15 4.42 19.21
CA GLY A 229 10.96 5.26 19.31
C GLY A 229 9.99 4.79 20.40
N VAL A 230 9.81 3.48 20.54
CA VAL A 230 9.01 2.89 21.63
C VAL A 230 9.67 3.13 22.99
N ALA A 231 11.00 2.96 23.11
CA ALA A 231 11.74 3.20 24.35
C ALA A 231 11.80 4.69 24.77
N HIS A 232 11.78 5.62 23.81
CA HIS A 232 11.69 7.06 24.06
C HIS A 232 10.38 7.42 24.77
N ARG A 233 9.26 6.79 24.37
CA ARG A 233 7.93 7.00 24.93
C ARG A 233 7.67 6.24 26.22
N LYS A 234 8.24 5.04 26.39
CA LYS A 234 8.01 4.20 27.57
C LYS A 234 9.30 3.57 28.09
N ARG A 235 9.60 3.84 29.37
CA ARG A 235 10.79 3.33 30.07
C ARG A 235 10.60 1.95 30.73
N ASP A 236 9.36 1.57 31.07
CA ASP A 236 9.01 0.24 31.58
C ASP A 236 8.95 -0.77 30.41
N LEU A 237 10.13 -1.12 29.88
CA LEU A 237 10.28 -2.11 28.80
C LEU A 237 11.05 -3.34 29.30
N LEU A 238 10.47 -4.51 29.01
CA LEU A 238 11.19 -5.79 29.04
C LEU A 238 12.07 -5.93 27.79
N ALA A 239 13.06 -6.81 27.85
CA ALA A 239 13.84 -7.13 26.66
C ALA A 239 12.97 -7.93 25.68
N VAL A 240 13.21 -7.81 24.37
CA VAL A 240 12.37 -8.44 23.33
C VAL A 240 13.14 -9.43 22.49
N LYS A 241 12.53 -10.57 22.19
CA LYS A 241 13.00 -11.56 21.22
C LYS A 241 12.04 -11.61 20.03
N ALA A 242 12.41 -10.93 18.95
CA ALA A 242 11.66 -10.92 17.69
C ALA A 242 12.25 -11.94 16.70
N THR A 243 11.39 -12.82 16.18
CA THR A 243 11.71 -13.73 15.08
C THR A 243 10.76 -13.43 13.92
N VAL A 244 11.30 -13.17 12.73
CA VAL A 244 10.51 -12.80 11.55
C VAL A 244 10.63 -13.85 10.47
N ARG A 245 9.50 -14.24 9.87
CA ARG A 245 9.43 -15.21 8.75
C ARG A 245 8.57 -14.67 7.62
N PHE A 246 8.93 -15.00 6.38
CA PHE A 246 8.21 -14.57 5.18
C PHE A 246 7.54 -15.76 4.48
N LYS A 247 6.26 -15.62 4.08
CA LYS A 247 5.54 -16.60 3.23
C LYS A 247 6.00 -16.56 1.76
N LEU A 248 6.79 -15.54 1.40
CA LEU A 248 7.44 -15.33 0.10
C LEU A 248 8.96 -15.48 0.22
N PRO A 249 9.66 -15.89 -0.87
CA PRO A 249 11.07 -15.61 -1.04
C PRO A 249 11.35 -14.09 -0.90
N SER A 250 12.49 -13.75 -0.31
CA SER A 250 12.94 -12.36 -0.20
C SER A 250 13.09 -11.68 -1.57
N CYS A 251 12.95 -10.35 -1.59
CA CYS A 251 13.29 -9.48 -2.74
C CYS A 251 12.45 -9.61 -4.03
N VAL A 252 11.37 -10.41 -4.07
CA VAL A 252 10.41 -10.44 -5.20
C VAL A 252 9.75 -9.06 -5.43
N GLY A 253 9.70 -8.22 -4.39
CA GLY A 253 9.29 -6.81 -4.48
C GLY A 253 7.78 -6.61 -4.42
N LEU A 254 7.11 -7.40 -3.57
CA LEU A 254 5.66 -7.40 -3.29
C LEU A 254 5.36 -6.82 -1.90
N GLY A 255 5.90 -5.64 -1.59
CA GLY A 255 5.65 -4.93 -0.33
C GLY A 255 6.24 -5.55 0.94
N SER A 256 7.21 -6.47 0.83
CA SER A 256 7.78 -7.17 2.00
C SER A 256 8.48 -6.24 3.01
N SER A 257 8.90 -5.04 2.59
CA SER A 257 9.39 -3.97 3.48
C SER A 257 8.26 -3.36 4.32
N GLY A 258 7.15 -2.98 3.69
CA GLY A 258 5.98 -2.45 4.36
C GLY A 258 5.41 -3.47 5.34
N ALA A 259 5.27 -4.72 4.91
CA ALA A 259 4.81 -5.81 5.76
C ALA A 259 5.75 -6.05 6.98
N TYR A 260 7.07 -6.02 6.77
CA TYR A 260 8.06 -6.09 7.86
C TYR A 260 7.92 -4.92 8.84
N CYS A 261 7.92 -3.68 8.35
CA CYS A 261 7.82 -2.48 9.16
C CYS A 261 6.50 -2.43 9.94
N VAL A 262 5.38 -2.82 9.33
CA VAL A 262 4.06 -2.94 9.98
C VAL A 262 4.10 -3.97 11.09
N CYS A 263 4.51 -5.22 10.81
CA CYS A 263 4.50 -6.26 11.84
C CYS A 263 5.41 -5.93 13.04
N ILE A 264 6.60 -5.34 12.80
CA ILE A 264 7.51 -4.93 13.87
C ILE A 264 6.95 -3.72 14.64
N ALA A 265 6.37 -2.73 13.95
CA ALA A 265 5.74 -1.59 14.61
C ALA A 265 4.59 -2.03 15.52
N THR A 266 3.61 -2.77 14.99
CA THR A 266 2.49 -3.34 15.76
C THR A 266 2.98 -4.16 16.96
N SER A 267 3.93 -5.08 16.73
CA SER A 267 4.43 -5.95 17.81
C SER A 267 5.10 -5.17 18.93
N LEU A 268 5.90 -4.14 18.61
CA LEU A 268 6.59 -3.31 19.60
C LEU A 268 5.64 -2.32 20.29
N LEU A 269 4.73 -1.67 19.56
CA LEU A 269 3.71 -0.77 20.11
C LEU A 269 2.81 -1.50 21.09
N GLN A 270 2.33 -2.71 20.76
CA GLN A 270 1.46 -3.49 21.64
C GLN A 270 2.23 -4.09 22.83
N THR A 271 3.45 -4.59 22.62
CA THR A 271 4.28 -5.11 23.72
C THR A 271 4.62 -4.01 24.75
N ALA A 272 4.77 -2.77 24.29
CA ALA A 272 4.88 -1.61 25.15
C ALA A 272 3.53 -1.11 25.69
N GLY A 273 2.37 -1.59 25.21
CA GLY A 273 1.06 -1.04 25.56
C GLY A 273 0.98 0.46 25.24
N LEU A 274 1.42 0.83 24.03
CA LEU A 274 1.16 2.11 23.35
C LEU A 274 -0.07 1.99 22.42
N ILE A 275 -0.41 0.76 22.02
CA ILE A 275 -1.74 0.38 21.49
C ILE A 275 -2.28 -0.78 22.36
N PRO A 276 -3.61 -0.92 22.51
CA PRO A 276 -4.21 -2.08 23.18
C PRO A 276 -4.07 -3.36 22.35
N PRO A 277 -4.37 -4.54 22.95
CA PRO A 277 -4.62 -5.76 22.19
C PRO A 277 -5.78 -5.58 21.19
N PRO A 278 -5.77 -6.28 20.05
CA PRO A 278 -6.82 -6.18 19.04
C PRO A 278 -8.14 -6.83 19.50
N THR A 279 -9.24 -6.33 18.94
CA THR A 279 -10.62 -6.66 19.36
C THR A 279 -11.54 -6.99 18.18
N ILE A 280 -11.21 -6.54 16.97
CA ILE A 280 -12.04 -6.69 15.77
C ILE A 280 -11.67 -8.00 15.06
N VAL A 281 -12.65 -8.86 14.77
CA VAL A 281 -12.40 -10.09 13.97
C VAL A 281 -12.09 -9.70 12.52
N ALA A 282 -10.96 -10.18 12.01
CA ALA A 282 -10.41 -9.80 10.71
C ALA A 282 -10.54 -10.87 9.61
N ASP A 283 -10.70 -12.15 9.99
CA ASP A 283 -10.87 -13.28 9.06
C ASP A 283 -11.69 -14.43 9.64
N GLU A 284 -12.05 -15.39 8.79
CA GLU A 284 -12.79 -16.61 9.15
C GLU A 284 -12.02 -17.52 10.12
N GLN A 285 -10.70 -17.32 10.28
CA GLN A 285 -9.86 -18.07 11.22
C GLN A 285 -9.90 -17.49 12.64
N GLY A 286 -10.59 -16.36 12.84
CA GLY A 286 -10.73 -15.69 14.14
C GLY A 286 -9.50 -14.89 14.53
N ASN A 287 -8.62 -14.53 13.60
CA ASN A 287 -7.54 -13.59 13.87
C ASN A 287 -8.12 -12.18 14.08
N LEU A 288 -7.44 -11.38 14.90
CA LEU A 288 -7.95 -10.09 15.35
C LEU A 288 -7.13 -8.92 14.79
N THR A 289 -7.78 -7.77 14.58
CA THR A 289 -7.16 -6.50 14.20
C THR A 289 -7.63 -5.35 15.11
N TRP A 290 -7.01 -4.18 14.95
CA TRP A 290 -7.14 -3.01 15.80
C TRP A 290 -8.12 -1.99 15.23
N GLU A 291 -8.60 -1.07 16.06
CA GLU A 291 -9.43 0.07 15.65
C GLU A 291 -8.66 1.06 14.75
N GLU A 292 -9.39 1.85 13.95
CA GLU A 292 -8.83 2.66 12.86
C GLU A 292 -7.77 3.67 13.33
N GLU A 293 -7.94 4.26 14.52
CA GLU A 293 -6.97 5.15 15.18
C GLU A 293 -5.61 4.44 15.40
N HIS A 294 -5.65 3.21 15.90
CA HIS A 294 -4.45 2.43 16.23
C HIS A 294 -3.81 1.87 14.95
N LEU A 295 -4.61 1.52 13.94
CA LEU A 295 -4.12 1.22 12.60
C LEU A 295 -3.44 2.43 11.95
N ASP A 296 -3.95 3.66 12.12
CA ASP A 296 -3.26 4.86 11.65
C ASP A 296 -1.93 5.09 12.38
N MET A 297 -1.86 4.85 13.69
CA MET A 297 -0.60 4.87 14.46
C MET A 297 0.41 3.85 13.91
N ILE A 298 0.00 2.59 13.71
CA ILE A 298 0.82 1.54 13.10
C ILE A 298 1.33 1.97 11.72
N ARG A 299 0.44 2.48 10.86
CA ARG A 299 0.74 2.97 9.51
C ARG A 299 1.78 4.08 9.52
N LYS A 300 1.62 5.09 10.39
CA LYS A 300 2.57 6.20 10.54
C LYS A 300 3.98 5.69 10.87
N TRP A 301 4.09 4.87 11.91
CA TRP A 301 5.37 4.30 12.36
C TRP A 301 6.01 3.40 11.31
N ALA A 302 5.23 2.55 10.66
CA ALA A 302 5.70 1.69 9.58
C ALA A 302 6.17 2.49 8.35
N THR A 303 5.49 3.59 8.00
CA THR A 303 5.87 4.49 6.89
C THR A 303 7.20 5.18 7.17
N ALA A 304 7.42 5.63 8.40
CA ALA A 304 8.68 6.23 8.83
C ALA A 304 9.83 5.21 8.77
N ALA A 305 9.62 3.99 9.29
CA ALA A 305 10.60 2.91 9.21
C ALA A 305 10.89 2.43 7.77
N GLU A 306 9.87 2.33 6.91
CA GLU A 306 10.03 1.96 5.50
C GLU A 306 10.78 3.03 4.70
N SER A 307 10.66 4.31 5.07
CA SER A 307 11.44 5.40 4.48
C SER A 307 12.95 5.24 4.71
N LEU A 308 13.38 4.50 5.74
CA LEU A 308 14.78 4.13 5.92
C LEU A 308 15.25 3.09 4.90
N ILE A 309 14.37 2.16 4.52
CA ILE A 309 14.70 1.04 3.61
C ILE A 309 14.75 1.51 2.16
N HIS A 310 13.83 2.39 1.74
CA HIS A 310 13.72 2.85 0.34
C HIS A 310 14.05 4.34 0.12
N GLY A 311 14.50 5.06 1.15
CA GLY A 311 14.86 6.48 1.11
C GLY A 311 13.68 7.46 1.04
N ARG A 312 12.62 7.12 0.30
CA ARG A 312 11.36 7.89 0.24
C ARG A 312 10.17 6.96 0.04
N ALA A 313 9.54 6.54 1.14
CA ALA A 313 8.29 5.80 1.06
C ALA A 313 7.14 6.72 0.59
N SER A 314 6.19 6.17 -0.15
CA SER A 314 4.93 6.86 -0.50
C SER A 314 3.84 6.70 0.57
N GLY A 315 4.09 5.91 1.62
CA GLY A 315 3.09 5.48 2.60
C GLY A 315 2.11 4.42 2.09
N LEU A 316 2.03 4.18 0.77
CA LEU A 316 1.08 3.23 0.16
C LEU A 316 1.35 1.78 0.57
N ASP A 317 2.61 1.35 0.57
CA ASP A 317 2.99 -0.02 0.90
C ASP A 317 2.68 -0.32 2.38
N ALA A 318 3.14 0.54 3.30
CA ALA A 318 2.74 0.52 4.71
C ALA A 318 1.20 0.57 4.92
N ALA A 319 0.46 1.44 4.22
CA ALA A 319 -1.00 1.54 4.37
C ALA A 319 -1.74 0.28 3.92
N VAL A 320 -1.40 -0.29 2.76
CA VAL A 320 -1.97 -1.55 2.27
C VAL A 320 -1.59 -2.73 3.20
N CYS A 321 -0.38 -2.73 3.75
CA CYS A 321 0.02 -3.73 4.74
C CYS A 321 -0.68 -3.55 6.10
N THR A 322 -1.15 -2.36 6.43
CA THR A 322 -1.80 -2.06 7.72
C THR A 322 -3.31 -2.28 7.66
N PHE A 323 -4.02 -1.68 6.70
CA PHE A 323 -5.48 -1.77 6.59
C PHE A 323 -5.95 -2.97 5.74
N GLY A 324 -5.13 -3.43 4.80
CA GLY A 324 -5.52 -4.48 3.85
C GLY A 324 -6.41 -3.95 2.72
N GLY A 325 -7.26 -4.84 2.19
CA GLY A 325 -8.18 -4.51 1.10
C GLY A 325 -7.46 -4.09 -0.19
N VAL A 326 -8.12 -3.21 -0.94
CA VAL A 326 -7.56 -2.53 -2.11
C VAL A 326 -7.72 -1.04 -1.91
N ALA A 327 -6.68 -0.27 -2.23
CA ALA A 327 -6.63 1.17 -2.01
C ALA A 327 -6.24 1.91 -3.29
N SER A 328 -6.95 3.01 -3.54
CA SER A 328 -6.59 4.05 -4.51
C SER A 328 -5.68 5.07 -3.83
N PHE A 329 -4.65 5.54 -4.55
CA PHE A 329 -3.71 6.54 -4.08
C PHE A 329 -3.29 7.49 -5.19
N LYS A 330 -3.23 8.77 -4.87
CA LYS A 330 -2.72 9.84 -5.72
C LYS A 330 -1.83 10.75 -4.87
N PRO A 331 -0.64 11.19 -5.36
CA PRO A 331 0.23 12.07 -4.58
C PRO A 331 -0.48 13.34 -4.09
N GLY A 332 -0.23 13.73 -2.85
CA GLY A 332 -0.85 14.91 -2.22
C GLY A 332 -2.32 14.73 -1.82
N HIS A 333 -2.91 13.55 -2.02
CA HIS A 333 -4.29 13.23 -1.64
C HIS A 333 -4.29 12.12 -0.56
N PRO A 334 -5.37 11.96 0.23
CA PRO A 334 -5.56 10.81 1.10
C PRO A 334 -5.52 9.47 0.35
N ILE A 335 -5.33 8.38 1.07
CA ILE A 335 -5.46 7.01 0.54
C ILE A 335 -6.93 6.60 0.68
N GLU A 336 -7.56 6.21 -0.43
CA GLU A 336 -8.97 5.86 -0.49
C GLU A 336 -9.13 4.33 -0.50
N HIS A 337 -9.68 3.76 0.56
CA HIS A 337 -9.91 2.31 0.66
C HIS A 337 -11.19 1.90 -0.08
N LEU A 338 -11.05 1.08 -1.12
CA LEU A 338 -12.15 0.61 -1.95
C LEU A 338 -12.97 -0.45 -1.19
N LYS A 339 -14.25 -0.14 -0.94
CA LYS A 339 -15.19 -1.02 -0.22
C LYS A 339 -15.90 -1.97 -1.18
N ASN A 340 -16.42 -3.08 -0.64
CA ASN A 340 -17.25 -4.07 -1.34
C ASN A 340 -16.57 -4.69 -2.57
N LEU A 341 -15.34 -5.15 -2.39
CA LEU A 341 -14.57 -5.85 -3.41
C LEU A 341 -15.23 -7.19 -3.77
N PRO A 342 -15.20 -7.64 -5.04
CA PRO A 342 -15.51 -9.03 -5.40
C PRO A 342 -14.43 -10.00 -4.87
N ASP A 343 -14.67 -11.32 -4.95
CA ASP A 343 -13.65 -12.35 -4.68
C ASP A 343 -12.51 -12.28 -5.72
N LEU A 344 -11.46 -11.52 -5.42
CA LEU A 344 -10.34 -11.29 -6.30
C LEU A 344 -9.28 -12.39 -6.13
N ARG A 345 -9.39 -13.44 -6.94
CA ARG A 345 -8.32 -14.43 -7.10
C ARG A 345 -7.35 -14.00 -8.19
N VAL A 346 -6.04 -14.03 -7.92
CA VAL A 346 -5.00 -13.71 -8.91
C VAL A 346 -4.04 -14.87 -9.09
N ILE A 347 -3.53 -15.04 -10.31
CA ILE A 347 -2.30 -15.80 -10.55
C ILE A 347 -1.13 -14.80 -10.51
N LEU A 348 -0.11 -15.12 -9.72
CA LEU A 348 1.11 -14.33 -9.54
C LEU A 348 2.28 -15.17 -10.03
N VAL A 349 3.13 -14.61 -10.91
CA VAL A 349 4.27 -15.32 -11.49
C VAL A 349 5.54 -14.48 -11.35
N ASN A 350 6.54 -15.01 -10.63
CA ASN A 350 7.88 -14.42 -10.53
C ASN A 350 8.79 -14.99 -11.64
N SER A 351 9.33 -14.10 -12.46
CA SER A 351 10.24 -14.42 -13.57
C SER A 351 11.65 -14.87 -13.13
N LYS A 352 11.95 -14.72 -11.84
CA LYS A 352 13.28 -14.86 -11.22
C LYS A 352 14.36 -13.96 -11.87
N VAL A 353 13.93 -12.83 -12.43
CA VAL A 353 14.83 -11.80 -12.98
C VAL A 353 14.99 -10.72 -11.94
N GLU A 354 16.21 -10.58 -11.41
CA GLU A 354 16.58 -9.45 -10.56
C GLU A 354 16.41 -8.12 -11.32
N ARG A 355 15.82 -7.12 -10.65
CA ARG A 355 15.51 -5.82 -11.24
C ARG A 355 16.11 -4.68 -10.43
N ASN A 356 16.78 -3.76 -11.10
CA ASN A 356 17.21 -2.50 -10.49
C ASN A 356 16.08 -1.46 -10.65
N THR A 357 15.30 -1.25 -9.59
CA THR A 357 14.18 -0.29 -9.55
C THR A 357 14.60 1.11 -9.96
N ALA A 358 15.75 1.60 -9.48
CA ALA A 358 16.26 2.94 -9.81
C ALA A 358 16.57 3.07 -11.31
N ARG A 359 17.15 2.04 -11.94
CA ARG A 359 17.39 2.00 -13.39
C ARG A 359 16.09 2.06 -14.19
N MET A 360 15.03 1.37 -13.75
CA MET A 360 13.73 1.42 -14.42
C MET A 360 13.08 2.81 -14.31
N VAL A 361 13.05 3.41 -13.12
CA VAL A 361 12.55 4.79 -12.92
C VAL A 361 13.36 5.79 -13.76
N GLN A 362 14.69 5.65 -13.80
CA GLN A 362 15.55 6.50 -14.63
C GLN A 362 15.27 6.30 -16.13
N THR A 363 15.01 5.07 -16.59
CA THR A 363 14.66 4.77 -18.00
C THR A 363 13.36 5.49 -18.41
N VAL A 364 12.35 5.52 -17.53
CA VAL A 364 11.11 6.26 -17.77
C VAL A 364 11.35 7.77 -17.74
N LYS A 365 12.14 8.29 -16.79
CA LYS A 365 12.52 9.70 -16.70
C LYS A 365 13.27 10.21 -17.93
N GLU A 366 14.18 9.41 -18.48
CA GLU A 366 14.90 9.71 -19.72
C GLU A 366 13.97 9.70 -20.94
N ARG A 367 13.01 8.77 -20.98
CA ARG A 367 12.01 8.70 -22.05
C ARG A 367 11.06 9.90 -22.02
N LEU A 368 10.60 10.31 -20.83
CA LEU A 368 9.82 11.53 -20.63
C LEU A 368 10.60 12.77 -21.10
N LYS A 369 11.89 12.89 -20.74
CA LYS A 369 12.73 14.00 -21.21
C LYS A 369 12.89 14.03 -22.74
N LYS A 370 12.88 12.87 -23.40
CA LYS A 370 13.05 12.76 -24.85
C LYS A 370 11.75 12.96 -25.65
N PHE A 371 10.61 12.52 -25.12
CA PHE A 371 9.31 12.52 -25.79
C PHE A 371 8.19 12.94 -24.82
N PRO A 372 8.18 14.20 -24.33
CA PRO A 372 7.34 14.61 -23.20
C PRO A 372 5.85 14.44 -23.45
N GLU A 373 5.33 14.94 -24.58
CA GLU A 373 3.91 14.85 -24.94
C GLU A 373 3.43 13.40 -25.06
N VAL A 374 4.22 12.54 -25.71
CA VAL A 374 3.90 11.12 -25.89
C VAL A 374 3.84 10.40 -24.54
N VAL A 375 4.82 10.64 -23.67
CA VAL A 375 4.91 9.96 -22.37
C VAL A 375 3.87 10.48 -21.38
N ASP A 376 3.53 11.77 -21.39
CA ASP A 376 2.43 12.27 -20.54
C ASP A 376 1.05 11.81 -21.04
N ALA A 377 0.83 11.72 -22.36
CA ALA A 377 -0.39 11.09 -22.90
C ALA A 377 -0.50 9.61 -22.48
N MET A 378 0.62 8.89 -22.39
CA MET A 378 0.66 7.54 -21.82
C MET A 378 0.39 7.53 -20.31
N PHE A 379 0.91 8.50 -19.55
CA PHE A 379 0.59 8.63 -18.12
C PHE A 379 -0.88 8.96 -17.88
N GLY A 380 -1.50 9.82 -18.69
CA GLY A 380 -2.94 10.08 -18.66
C GLY A 380 -3.77 8.84 -19.04
N SER A 381 -3.27 8.01 -19.96
CA SER A 381 -3.88 6.71 -20.29
C SER A 381 -3.80 5.71 -19.12
N ILE A 382 -2.66 5.66 -18.41
CA ILE A 382 -2.50 4.84 -17.21
C ILE A 382 -3.37 5.37 -16.05
N ASP A 383 -3.50 6.69 -15.90
CA ASP A 383 -4.38 7.35 -14.93
C ASP A 383 -5.85 6.99 -15.17
N ALA A 384 -6.32 7.07 -16.42
CA ALA A 384 -7.66 6.64 -16.81
C ALA A 384 -7.92 5.15 -16.53
N ILE A 385 -6.94 4.29 -16.82
CA ILE A 385 -7.01 2.85 -16.50
C ILE A 385 -7.11 2.62 -14.99
N SER A 386 -6.34 3.34 -14.16
CA SER A 386 -6.48 3.28 -12.70
C SER A 386 -7.87 3.73 -12.25
N LEU A 387 -8.38 4.85 -12.78
CA LEU A 387 -9.70 5.38 -12.41
C LEU A 387 -10.85 4.46 -12.82
N ASP A 388 -10.79 3.81 -13.99
CA ASP A 388 -11.80 2.83 -14.41
C ASP A 388 -11.69 1.52 -13.64
N ALA A 389 -10.47 1.04 -13.34
CA ALA A 389 -10.28 -0.10 -12.45
C ALA A 389 -10.85 0.17 -11.05
N ALA A 390 -10.73 1.39 -10.51
CA ALA A 390 -11.33 1.75 -9.22
C ALA A 390 -12.86 1.61 -9.26
N LYS A 391 -13.52 2.12 -10.31
CA LYS A 391 -14.98 2.01 -10.52
C LYS A 391 -15.45 0.55 -10.69
N ILE A 392 -14.63 -0.30 -11.30
CA ILE A 392 -14.97 -1.72 -11.52
C ILE A 392 -14.78 -2.55 -10.24
N LEU A 393 -13.80 -2.19 -9.40
CA LEU A 393 -13.50 -2.89 -8.14
C LEU A 393 -14.40 -2.42 -6.98
N HIS A 394 -14.77 -1.14 -6.95
CA HIS A 394 -15.61 -0.57 -5.91
C HIS A 394 -17.09 -0.68 -6.23
N ARG A 395 -17.81 -1.54 -5.50
CA ARG A 395 -19.27 -1.64 -5.59
C ARG A 395 -19.93 -0.70 -4.57
N PRO A 396 -20.85 0.20 -4.98
CA PRO A 396 -21.73 0.87 -4.03
C PRO A 396 -22.49 -0.17 -3.20
N LEU A 397 -22.80 0.13 -1.94
CA LEU A 397 -23.82 -0.64 -1.24
C LEU A 397 -25.16 -0.40 -1.95
N LEU A 398 -25.84 -1.47 -2.32
CA LEU A 398 -27.28 -1.37 -2.57
C LEU A 398 -27.93 -1.18 -1.20
N GLU A 399 -28.54 -0.02 -0.98
CA GLU A 399 -29.43 0.15 0.16
C GLU A 399 -30.58 -0.84 0.03
N GLU A 400 -30.77 -1.70 1.03
CA GLU A 400 -31.95 -2.56 1.12
C GLU A 400 -33.19 -1.67 1.32
N ASN A 401 -33.81 -1.26 0.21
CA ASN A 401 -35.13 -0.64 0.21
C ASN A 401 -36.14 -1.62 0.79
N GLY A 402 -36.33 -1.54 2.11
CA GLY A 402 -37.23 -2.41 2.86
C GLY A 402 -38.64 -2.39 2.28
N GLY A 403 -39.21 -3.57 2.08
CA GLY A 403 -40.52 -3.74 1.45
C GLY A 403 -41.65 -3.10 2.25
N GLY A 404 -42.01 -1.87 1.89
CA GLY A 404 -43.18 -1.16 2.37
C GLY A 404 -44.33 -1.28 1.37
N ASP A 405 -45.06 -2.40 1.39
CA ASP A 405 -46.26 -2.56 0.57
C ASP A 405 -47.30 -1.48 0.89
N SER A 406 -47.77 -0.77 -0.14
CA SER A 406 -48.84 0.21 -0.05
C SER A 406 -49.58 0.31 -1.38
N ALA A 407 -50.35 -0.73 -1.69
CA ALA A 407 -51.16 -0.81 -2.90
C ALA A 407 -52.38 0.14 -2.83
N SER A 408 -52.52 1.00 -3.84
CA SER A 408 -53.72 1.84 -4.03
C SER A 408 -54.22 1.77 -5.48
N THR A 409 -55.16 0.85 -5.71
CA THR A 409 -55.79 0.64 -7.03
C THR A 409 -56.83 1.72 -7.33
N VAL A 410 -56.68 2.45 -8.45
CA VAL A 410 -57.75 3.26 -9.08
C VAL A 410 -57.73 3.03 -10.60
N GLN A 411 -58.90 3.10 -11.23
CA GLN A 411 -59.17 2.61 -12.59
C GLN A 411 -59.08 3.68 -13.69
N GLU A 412 -59.15 3.24 -14.95
CA GLU A 412 -59.33 4.05 -16.15
C GLU A 412 -60.63 4.88 -16.12
N ASN A 413 -60.61 6.14 -16.58
CA ASN A 413 -61.04 6.48 -17.95
C ASN A 413 -60.92 7.97 -18.28
N GLY A 414 -60.78 8.29 -19.57
CA GLY A 414 -60.36 9.60 -20.05
C GLY A 414 -61.41 10.72 -20.09
N LEU A 415 -60.96 11.90 -20.55
CA LEU A 415 -61.72 12.87 -21.35
C LEU A 415 -60.78 14.00 -21.85
N GLY A 416 -60.92 14.40 -23.12
CA GLY A 416 -60.53 15.75 -23.60
C GLY A 416 -61.74 16.71 -23.52
N PRO A 417 -61.73 17.93 -24.14
CA PRO A 417 -60.98 18.29 -25.35
C PRO A 417 -60.40 19.75 -25.31
N PHE A 418 -60.36 20.42 -26.49
CA PHE A 418 -59.82 21.75 -26.81
C PHE A 418 -58.29 21.84 -26.87
N GLY A 419 -57.69 22.51 -27.86
CA GLY A 419 -58.21 23.15 -29.09
C GLY A 419 -57.07 23.85 -29.83
N GLY A 420 -57.09 23.92 -31.16
CA GLY A 420 -55.92 24.40 -31.95
C GLY A 420 -56.24 25.26 -33.17
N ASN A 421 -55.18 25.76 -33.82
CA ASN A 421 -55.10 26.35 -35.16
C ASN A 421 -53.71 25.95 -35.72
N MET A 422 -53.59 25.30 -36.88
CA MET A 422 -53.57 25.89 -38.24
C MET A 422 -52.45 26.94 -38.42
N VAL A 423 -51.51 26.77 -39.35
CA VAL A 423 -51.69 26.79 -40.82
C VAL A 423 -50.75 25.82 -41.55
N GLU A 424 -51.10 25.43 -42.78
CA GLU A 424 -50.36 24.56 -43.72
C GLU A 424 -50.17 25.30 -45.06
N GLN A 425 -49.03 25.11 -45.75
CA GLN A 425 -48.81 25.65 -47.11
C GLN A 425 -47.68 24.93 -47.88
N ASP A 426 -48.01 24.34 -49.04
CA ASP A 426 -47.08 23.82 -50.05
C ASP A 426 -46.49 24.93 -50.92
N HIS A 427 -45.31 24.71 -51.54
CA HIS A 427 -44.99 25.26 -52.89
C HIS A 427 -43.79 24.58 -53.61
N HIS A 428 -44.12 23.80 -54.65
CA HIS A 428 -43.45 23.62 -55.96
C HIS A 428 -41.91 23.61 -56.18
N SER A 429 -41.46 22.49 -56.77
CA SER A 429 -40.69 22.35 -58.03
C SER A 429 -39.25 22.92 -58.20
N LEU A 430 -38.29 22.04 -58.53
CA LEU A 430 -37.57 21.98 -59.84
C LEU A 430 -36.45 20.90 -59.88
N GLN A 431 -36.21 20.31 -61.06
CA GLN A 431 -34.98 19.57 -61.45
C GLN A 431 -34.37 20.23 -62.71
N PRO A 432 -33.09 20.01 -63.07
CA PRO A 432 -32.80 18.97 -64.10
C PRO A 432 -31.38 18.32 -64.10
N THR A 433 -31.30 17.01 -64.45
CA THR A 433 -30.15 16.32 -65.15
C THR A 433 -28.74 16.32 -64.49
N ARG A 434 -27.81 15.35 -64.61
CA ARG A 434 -27.47 14.15 -65.44
C ARG A 434 -26.27 13.43 -64.70
N THR A 435 -25.63 12.27 -64.99
CA THR A 435 -25.61 11.20 -66.03
C THR A 435 -24.96 9.92 -65.42
N GLY A 436 -25.14 8.72 -66.01
CA GLY A 436 -24.40 7.48 -65.66
C GLY A 436 -24.96 6.70 -64.45
N SER A 437 -25.25 5.38 -64.45
CA SER A 437 -24.88 4.20 -65.29
C SER A 437 -23.41 3.75 -65.10
N VAL A 438 -23.06 2.49 -64.79
CA VAL A 438 -23.77 1.18 -64.92
C VAL A 438 -23.59 0.26 -63.68
N ARG A 439 -24.48 -0.74 -63.56
CA ARG A 439 -24.50 -1.96 -62.69
C ARG A 439 -23.11 -2.64 -62.53
N SER A 440 -22.81 -3.49 -61.54
CA SER A 440 -23.60 -4.44 -60.72
C SER A 440 -22.81 -4.79 -59.41
N SER A 441 -23.07 -5.78 -58.52
CA SER A 441 -23.97 -6.98 -58.49
C SER A 441 -24.22 -7.49 -57.04
N SER A 442 -25.12 -8.48 -56.90
CA SER A 442 -25.26 -9.49 -55.81
C SER A 442 -24.93 -9.15 -54.34
N LEU A 443 -25.97 -8.88 -53.55
CA LEU A 443 -26.06 -9.38 -52.17
C LEU A 443 -26.66 -10.79 -52.15
N SER A 444 -26.35 -11.59 -51.13
CA SER A 444 -27.20 -12.70 -50.68
C SER A 444 -27.83 -12.35 -49.34
N SER A 445 -29.16 -12.27 -49.28
CA SER A 445 -29.91 -11.93 -48.07
C SER A 445 -30.36 -13.18 -47.31
N TYR A 446 -30.37 -13.10 -45.97
CA TYR A 446 -31.28 -13.89 -45.14
C TYR A 446 -31.77 -13.04 -43.97
N VAL A 447 -33.07 -12.71 -44.00
CA VAL A 447 -33.81 -12.12 -42.89
C VAL A 447 -35.06 -12.97 -42.70
N GLY A 448 -35.22 -13.55 -41.51
CA GLY A 448 -36.40 -14.33 -41.13
C GLY A 448 -36.82 -13.95 -39.71
N GLY A 449 -37.88 -13.15 -39.58
CA GLY A 449 -38.37 -12.68 -38.29
C GLY A 449 -39.22 -13.72 -37.55
N GLY A 450 -39.21 -13.68 -36.22
CA GLY A 450 -39.95 -14.64 -35.38
C GLY A 450 -40.19 -14.17 -33.95
N LYS A 451 -40.97 -13.11 -33.73
CA LYS A 451 -41.48 -12.77 -32.39
C LYS A 451 -42.44 -13.87 -31.91
N ARG A 452 -42.14 -14.49 -30.76
CA ARG A 452 -43.13 -15.15 -29.89
C ARG A 452 -42.81 -14.85 -28.43
N ASN A 453 -43.80 -14.34 -27.71
CA ASN A 453 -43.71 -14.19 -26.25
C ASN A 453 -43.92 -15.57 -25.60
N SER A 454 -43.12 -15.88 -24.59
CA SER A 454 -43.41 -16.94 -23.62
C SER A 454 -42.90 -16.50 -22.25
N SER A 455 -43.81 -16.03 -21.40
CA SER A 455 -43.50 -15.65 -20.02
C SER A 455 -43.23 -16.90 -19.19
N ALA A 456 -42.01 -17.06 -18.68
CA ALA A 456 -41.65 -18.13 -17.75
C ALA A 456 -40.79 -17.55 -16.63
N SER A 457 -41.39 -17.35 -15.46
CA SER A 457 -40.74 -16.77 -14.29
C SER A 457 -39.68 -17.72 -13.72
N VAL A 458 -38.41 -17.36 -13.81
CA VAL A 458 -37.31 -18.02 -13.09
C VAL A 458 -36.70 -17.00 -12.13
N ILE A 459 -36.69 -17.33 -10.85
CA ILE A 459 -36.42 -16.39 -9.75
C ILE A 459 -34.91 -16.17 -9.57
N SER A 460 -34.57 -14.93 -9.20
CA SER A 460 -33.23 -14.38 -8.94
C SER A 460 -32.18 -15.37 -8.41
N ALA A 461 -31.31 -15.86 -9.30
CA ALA A 461 -30.07 -16.59 -8.96
C ALA A 461 -28.96 -16.48 -10.03
N THR A 462 -29.16 -15.66 -11.07
CA THR A 462 -28.35 -15.63 -12.29
C THR A 462 -27.64 -14.29 -12.55
N SER A 463 -28.12 -13.17 -11.97
CA SER A 463 -27.61 -11.83 -12.27
C SER A 463 -26.14 -11.66 -11.85
N GLU A 464 -25.82 -11.91 -10.58
CA GLU A 464 -24.47 -11.78 -10.02
C GLU A 464 -23.42 -12.61 -10.76
N LYS A 465 -23.83 -13.79 -11.28
CA LYS A 465 -22.95 -14.70 -12.02
C LYS A 465 -22.57 -14.14 -13.39
N GLY A 466 -23.46 -13.41 -14.06
CA GLY A 466 -23.15 -12.68 -15.29
C GLY A 466 -22.26 -11.47 -15.02
N GLU A 467 -22.64 -10.66 -14.03
CA GLU A 467 -21.95 -9.42 -13.64
C GLU A 467 -20.51 -9.65 -13.16
N ASN A 468 -20.27 -10.70 -12.37
CA ASN A 468 -18.91 -11.09 -12.00
C ASN A 468 -18.07 -11.48 -13.23
N VAL A 469 -18.59 -12.25 -14.19
CA VAL A 469 -17.82 -12.66 -15.38
C VAL A 469 -17.44 -11.46 -16.25
N ASP A 470 -18.32 -10.48 -16.39
CA ASP A 470 -18.06 -9.20 -17.06
C ASP A 470 -16.99 -8.37 -16.31
N THR A 471 -17.11 -8.26 -14.98
CA THR A 471 -16.12 -7.61 -14.09
C THR A 471 -14.71 -8.16 -14.35
N PHE A 472 -14.53 -9.48 -14.34
CA PHE A 472 -13.22 -10.12 -14.58
C PHE A 472 -12.72 -9.98 -16.03
N SER A 473 -13.61 -9.84 -17.01
CA SER A 473 -13.21 -9.58 -18.40
C SER A 473 -12.65 -8.17 -18.53
N LYS A 474 -13.38 -7.16 -18.05
CA LYS A 474 -12.96 -5.75 -18.05
C LYS A 474 -11.62 -5.54 -17.36
N LEU A 475 -11.42 -6.14 -16.18
CA LEU A 475 -10.14 -6.08 -15.46
C LEU A 475 -8.98 -6.71 -16.23
N ASN A 476 -9.18 -7.85 -16.90
CA ASN A 476 -8.14 -8.45 -17.75
C ASN A 476 -7.83 -7.61 -19.00
N ASP A 477 -8.82 -6.91 -19.56
CA ASP A 477 -8.59 -5.97 -20.68
C ASP A 477 -7.81 -4.73 -20.23
N LEU A 478 -8.13 -4.16 -19.06
CA LEU A 478 -7.31 -3.10 -18.45
C LEU A 478 -5.88 -3.58 -18.16
N CYS A 479 -5.69 -4.82 -17.70
CA CYS A 479 -4.35 -5.41 -17.55
C CYS A 479 -3.61 -5.50 -18.89
N ARG A 480 -4.28 -6.01 -19.93
CA ARG A 480 -3.73 -6.12 -21.30
C ARG A 480 -3.25 -4.77 -21.84
N ILE A 481 -4.06 -3.73 -21.70
CA ILE A 481 -3.73 -2.38 -22.19
C ILE A 481 -2.58 -1.78 -21.36
N ASN A 482 -2.67 -1.79 -20.03
CA ASN A 482 -1.62 -1.21 -19.17
C ASN A 482 -0.27 -1.91 -19.39
N ASN A 483 -0.23 -3.25 -19.56
CA ASN A 483 1.03 -3.93 -19.81
C ASN A 483 1.72 -3.45 -21.10
N GLN A 484 0.97 -3.15 -22.17
CA GLN A 484 1.54 -2.60 -23.40
C GLN A 484 2.04 -1.16 -23.22
N LEU A 485 1.34 -0.34 -22.43
CA LEU A 485 1.82 0.99 -22.05
C LEU A 485 3.13 0.91 -21.25
N LEU A 486 3.26 -0.03 -20.31
CA LEU A 486 4.48 -0.23 -19.53
C LEU A 486 5.66 -0.76 -20.38
N ILE A 487 5.40 -1.64 -21.36
CA ILE A 487 6.40 -2.04 -22.37
C ILE A 487 6.83 -0.81 -23.19
N ALA A 488 5.89 0.02 -23.64
CA ALA A 488 6.17 1.24 -24.40
C ALA A 488 6.87 2.35 -23.58
N LEU A 489 6.70 2.37 -22.23
CA LEU A 489 7.52 3.19 -21.32
C LEU A 489 8.96 2.66 -21.18
N GLY A 490 9.23 1.43 -21.62
CA GLY A 490 10.57 0.84 -21.67
C GLY A 490 10.92 -0.07 -20.52
N VAL A 491 9.94 -0.51 -19.72
CA VAL A 491 10.16 -1.38 -18.54
C VAL A 491 9.70 -2.82 -18.76
N GLY A 492 9.52 -3.24 -20.02
CA GLY A 492 9.36 -4.65 -20.41
C GLY A 492 10.65 -5.48 -20.22
N HIS A 493 10.54 -6.81 -20.37
CA HIS A 493 11.68 -7.72 -20.28
C HIS A 493 11.35 -9.07 -20.93
N PRO A 494 12.21 -9.70 -21.77
CA PRO A 494 11.84 -10.90 -22.54
C PRO A 494 11.28 -12.08 -21.73
N LYS A 495 11.74 -12.31 -20.49
CA LYS A 495 11.14 -13.33 -19.61
C LYS A 495 9.74 -12.96 -19.09
N VAL A 496 9.46 -11.66 -18.88
CA VAL A 496 8.12 -11.16 -18.55
C VAL A 496 7.20 -11.32 -19.76
N ASP A 497 7.68 -10.95 -20.95
CA ASP A 497 6.93 -11.07 -22.21
C ASP A 497 6.63 -12.54 -22.57
N LEU A 498 7.55 -13.46 -22.25
CA LEU A 498 7.33 -14.91 -22.32
C LEU A 498 6.19 -15.37 -21.39
N ILE A 499 6.18 -14.96 -20.12
CA ILE A 499 5.06 -15.30 -19.20
C ILE A 499 3.74 -14.74 -19.74
N CYS A 500 3.74 -13.51 -20.27
CA CYS A 500 2.56 -12.89 -20.87
C CYS A 500 2.05 -13.70 -22.07
N THR A 501 2.94 -14.18 -22.93
CA THR A 501 2.60 -15.03 -24.09
C THR A 501 2.13 -16.43 -23.65
N THR A 502 2.76 -16.99 -22.61
CA THR A 502 2.37 -18.27 -22.01
C THR A 502 0.93 -18.23 -21.53
N LEU A 503 0.57 -17.23 -20.71
CA LEU A 503 -0.78 -17.05 -20.17
C LEU A 503 -1.82 -16.63 -21.23
N ALA A 504 -1.42 -15.83 -22.23
CA ALA A 504 -2.33 -15.39 -23.29
C ALA A 504 -2.90 -16.54 -24.14
N ARG A 505 -2.14 -17.63 -24.35
CA ARG A 505 -2.64 -18.85 -25.04
C ARG A 505 -3.78 -19.53 -24.27
N TYR A 506 -3.90 -19.30 -22.97
CA TYR A 506 -4.98 -19.79 -22.11
C TYR A 506 -6.11 -18.75 -21.89
N GLY A 507 -6.09 -17.63 -22.63
CA GLY A 507 -7.09 -16.56 -22.49
C GLY A 507 -6.97 -15.72 -21.23
N ILE A 508 -5.79 -15.73 -20.58
CA ILE A 508 -5.46 -14.95 -19.39
C ILE A 508 -4.51 -13.81 -19.81
N HIS A 509 -4.79 -12.58 -19.38
CA HIS A 509 -4.05 -11.41 -19.83
C HIS A 509 -3.33 -10.71 -18.66
N PRO A 510 -2.11 -11.15 -18.33
CA PRO A 510 -1.35 -10.60 -17.22
C PRO A 510 -0.77 -9.21 -17.54
N LYS A 511 -0.36 -8.54 -16.46
CA LYS A 511 0.53 -7.37 -16.50
C LYS A 511 1.68 -7.52 -15.51
N MET A 512 2.81 -6.88 -15.81
CA MET A 512 3.86 -6.66 -14.82
C MET A 512 3.36 -5.81 -13.64
N THR A 513 4.00 -5.95 -12.48
CA THR A 513 3.72 -5.15 -11.28
C THR A 513 4.99 -4.60 -10.65
N GLY A 514 4.91 -3.39 -10.08
CA GLY A 514 6.08 -2.68 -9.57
C GLY A 514 6.89 -2.01 -10.68
N ALA A 515 8.23 -2.08 -10.61
CA ALA A 515 9.09 -1.28 -11.47
C ALA A 515 9.27 -1.80 -12.91
N GLY A 516 8.88 -3.05 -13.19
CA GLY A 516 9.23 -3.75 -14.44
C GLY A 516 10.70 -4.17 -14.52
N GLY A 517 11.17 -4.47 -15.72
CA GLY A 517 12.54 -4.93 -16.03
C GLY A 517 12.85 -6.37 -15.61
N GLY A 518 11.85 -7.12 -15.17
CA GLY A 518 12.01 -8.39 -14.46
C GLY A 518 10.95 -8.52 -13.36
N GLY A 519 11.27 -9.18 -12.25
CA GLY A 519 10.35 -9.34 -11.12
C GLY A 519 9.11 -10.16 -11.48
N SER A 520 7.92 -9.69 -11.09
CA SER A 520 6.67 -10.44 -11.20
C SER A 520 5.64 -9.84 -12.15
N VAL A 521 4.79 -10.72 -12.68
CA VAL A 521 3.52 -10.37 -13.33
C VAL A 521 2.34 -10.95 -12.53
N PHE A 522 1.15 -10.41 -12.74
CA PHE A 522 -0.09 -11.03 -12.25
C PHE A 522 -1.21 -10.93 -13.29
N ALA A 523 -2.23 -11.78 -13.15
CA ALA A 523 -3.52 -11.65 -13.85
C ALA A 523 -4.68 -11.98 -12.90
N PHE A 524 -5.86 -11.40 -13.15
CA PHE A 524 -7.09 -11.77 -12.45
C PHE A 524 -7.66 -13.08 -13.01
N LEU A 525 -7.84 -14.07 -12.14
CA LEU A 525 -8.47 -15.35 -12.48
C LEU A 525 -10.00 -15.22 -12.44
N LYS A 526 -10.69 -15.85 -13.38
CA LYS A 526 -12.16 -15.94 -13.33
C LYS A 526 -12.57 -16.90 -12.19
N PRO A 527 -13.69 -16.66 -11.47
CA PRO A 527 -14.12 -17.54 -10.37
C PRO A 527 -14.25 -19.00 -10.79
N ASN A 528 -14.73 -19.24 -12.01
CA ASN A 528 -14.95 -20.59 -12.57
C ASN A 528 -13.77 -21.11 -13.43
N THR A 529 -12.54 -20.58 -13.29
CA THR A 529 -11.36 -21.16 -13.98
C THR A 529 -11.13 -22.60 -13.50
N PRO A 530 -11.13 -23.63 -14.38
CA PRO A 530 -10.99 -25.03 -13.95
C PRO A 530 -9.62 -25.33 -13.33
N GLN A 531 -9.58 -26.18 -12.30
CA GLN A 531 -8.32 -26.56 -11.65
C GLN A 531 -7.33 -27.20 -12.64
N THR A 532 -7.81 -28.09 -13.52
CA THR A 532 -6.98 -28.71 -14.57
C THR A 532 -6.32 -27.71 -15.52
N LEU A 533 -6.94 -26.53 -15.74
CA LEU A 533 -6.34 -25.45 -16.52
C LEU A 533 -5.24 -24.74 -15.73
N LEU A 534 -5.46 -24.51 -14.43
CA LEU A 534 -4.47 -23.94 -13.51
C LEU A 534 -3.26 -24.87 -13.35
N ASP A 535 -3.47 -26.18 -13.26
CA ASP A 535 -2.42 -27.20 -13.15
C ASP A 535 -1.53 -27.25 -14.42
N MET A 536 -2.14 -27.15 -15.61
CA MET A 536 -1.40 -27.06 -16.88
C MET A 536 -0.56 -25.77 -16.96
N ILE A 537 -1.13 -24.63 -16.55
CA ILE A 537 -0.45 -23.33 -16.52
C ILE A 537 0.73 -23.37 -15.54
N ASP A 538 0.52 -23.91 -14.34
CA ASP A 538 1.56 -24.03 -13.31
C ASP A 538 2.71 -24.92 -13.78
N GLY A 539 2.40 -26.09 -14.33
CA GLY A 539 3.39 -27.02 -14.89
C GLY A 539 4.23 -26.42 -16.02
N GLU A 540 3.61 -25.71 -16.97
CA GLU A 540 4.36 -25.08 -18.07
C GLU A 540 5.20 -23.89 -17.59
N LEU A 541 4.69 -23.05 -16.69
CA LEU A 541 5.45 -21.92 -16.14
C LEU A 541 6.63 -22.38 -15.28
N ARG A 542 6.45 -23.41 -14.44
CA ARG A 542 7.56 -24.02 -13.69
C ARG A 542 8.55 -24.75 -14.61
N GLY A 543 8.07 -25.33 -15.73
CA GLY A 543 8.93 -25.87 -16.79
C GLY A 543 9.87 -24.84 -17.42
N HIS A 544 9.47 -23.57 -17.47
CA HIS A 544 10.33 -22.43 -17.87
C HIS A 544 11.19 -21.87 -16.72
N GLY A 545 11.18 -22.51 -15.54
CA GLY A 545 11.94 -22.11 -14.37
C GLY A 545 11.34 -20.94 -13.57
N PHE A 546 10.08 -20.59 -13.80
CA PHE A 546 9.39 -19.53 -13.06
C PHE A 546 8.80 -20.04 -11.74
N GLU A 547 8.50 -19.11 -10.83
CA GLU A 547 7.70 -19.36 -9.62
C GLU A 547 6.27 -18.89 -9.84
N VAL A 548 5.30 -19.70 -9.41
CA VAL A 548 3.86 -19.41 -9.52
C VAL A 548 3.21 -19.53 -8.14
N TRP A 549 2.29 -18.61 -7.84
CA TRP A 549 1.39 -18.66 -6.68
C TRP A 549 -0.02 -18.21 -7.10
N GLN A 550 -1.03 -18.59 -6.34
CA GLN A 550 -2.42 -18.19 -6.55
C GLN A 550 -3.04 -17.59 -5.27
N PRO A 551 -2.50 -16.48 -4.74
CA PRO A 551 -2.96 -15.90 -3.48
C PRO A 551 -4.30 -15.16 -3.64
N PRO A 552 -5.14 -15.14 -2.60
CA PRO A 552 -6.18 -14.13 -2.43
C PRO A 552 -5.62 -12.69 -2.51
N LEU A 553 -6.39 -11.80 -3.13
CA LEU A 553 -6.15 -10.36 -3.23
C LEU A 553 -7.24 -9.59 -2.48
N GLY A 554 -6.89 -8.53 -1.76
CA GLY A 554 -7.84 -7.71 -1.02
C GLY A 554 -8.20 -8.25 0.37
N GLY A 555 -7.45 -9.23 0.87
CA GLY A 555 -7.60 -9.77 2.24
C GLY A 555 -7.21 -8.80 3.36
N PRO A 556 -7.34 -9.22 4.63
CA PRO A 556 -7.15 -8.35 5.79
C PRO A 556 -5.73 -7.81 5.93
N GLY A 557 -5.65 -6.61 6.50
CA GLY A 557 -4.43 -5.88 6.83
C GLY A 557 -3.63 -6.54 7.95
N VAL A 558 -3.06 -5.77 8.88
CA VAL A 558 -2.32 -6.37 9.99
C VAL A 558 -3.27 -7.11 10.94
N VAL A 559 -2.90 -8.33 11.37
CA VAL A 559 -3.67 -9.16 12.30
C VAL A 559 -2.77 -9.84 13.33
N GLU A 560 -3.30 -10.04 14.55
CA GLU A 560 -2.77 -10.94 15.57
C GLU A 560 -3.40 -12.34 15.46
N HIS A 561 -2.55 -13.36 15.52
CA HIS A 561 -2.95 -14.76 15.47
C HIS A 561 -3.23 -15.31 16.86
N GLN A 562 -4.40 -15.91 17.05
CA GLN A 562 -4.80 -16.57 18.32
C GLN A 562 -3.97 -17.83 18.63
N THR A 563 -3.30 -18.40 17.64
CA THR A 563 -2.44 -19.58 17.77
C THR A 563 -1.10 -19.36 17.08
N ARG A 564 -0.07 -20.12 17.46
CA ARG A 564 1.28 -20.04 16.87
C ARG A 564 1.26 -20.47 15.39
N PRO A 565 1.55 -19.58 14.42
CA PRO A 565 1.54 -19.96 13.01
C PRO A 565 2.54 -21.06 12.67
N GLU A 566 2.18 -21.93 11.72
CA GLU A 566 2.97 -23.10 11.30
C GLU A 566 4.41 -22.76 10.89
N LEU A 567 4.63 -21.57 10.32
CA LEU A 567 5.94 -21.02 9.95
C LEU A 567 6.94 -20.91 11.12
N PHE A 568 6.45 -20.94 12.37
CA PHE A 568 7.27 -20.94 13.58
C PHE A 568 7.33 -22.32 14.26
N GLN A 569 6.76 -23.38 13.69
CA GLN A 569 6.94 -24.74 14.18
C GLN A 569 8.29 -25.28 13.71
N THR A 570 9.05 -25.88 14.62
CA THR A 570 10.27 -26.62 14.25
C THR A 570 9.85 -27.88 13.50
N PRO A 571 10.42 -28.21 12.33
CA PRO A 571 10.08 -29.45 11.64
C PRO A 571 10.39 -30.64 12.56
N VAL A 572 9.35 -31.40 12.91
CA VAL A 572 9.49 -32.58 13.76
C VAL A 572 10.25 -33.63 12.98
N SER A 573 11.51 -33.85 13.35
CA SER A 573 12.33 -34.93 12.81
C SER A 573 11.75 -36.27 13.25
N SER A 574 10.93 -36.87 12.39
CA SER A 574 10.35 -38.21 12.54
C SER A 574 11.40 -39.31 12.35
N THR A 575 12.52 -39.19 13.07
CA THR A 575 13.59 -40.18 13.16
C THR A 575 13.07 -41.40 13.92
N GLN A 576 12.27 -42.23 13.25
CA GLN A 576 12.02 -43.60 13.69
C GLN A 576 13.37 -44.32 13.70
N CYS A 577 13.98 -44.39 14.88
CA CYS A 577 15.22 -45.10 15.10
C CYS A 577 14.94 -46.61 15.01
N SER A 578 14.99 -47.15 13.79
CA SER A 578 14.91 -48.57 13.52
C SER A 578 16.15 -49.25 14.10
N THR A 579 15.98 -49.88 15.27
CA THR A 579 17.04 -50.63 15.95
C THR A 579 17.54 -51.76 15.03
N PRO A 580 18.84 -51.77 14.67
CA PRO A 580 19.38 -52.83 13.81
C PRO A 580 19.42 -54.15 14.58
N ALA A 581 18.64 -55.13 14.11
CA ALA A 581 18.57 -56.45 14.74
C ALA A 581 19.94 -57.15 14.68
N SER A 582 20.49 -57.48 15.85
CA SER A 582 21.81 -58.10 15.99
C SER A 582 21.79 -59.57 15.57
N LYS A 583 22.35 -59.87 14.39
CA LYS A 583 22.72 -61.25 14.03
C LYS A 583 24.04 -61.63 14.71
N HIS A 584 23.93 -62.28 15.88
CA HIS A 584 24.98 -63.20 16.32
C HIS A 584 24.72 -64.61 15.76
N LYS A 585 25.73 -65.48 15.90
CA LYS A 585 25.80 -66.84 15.35
C LYS A 585 24.73 -67.77 15.92
#